data_AF-A0A8H9P132-F1
#
_entry.id   AF-A0A8H9P132-F1
#
_cell.length_a   1.000
_cell.length_b   1.000
_cell.length_c   1.000
_cell.angle_alpha   90.00
_cell.angle_beta   90.00
_cell.angle_gamma   90.00
#
_symmetry.space_group_name_H-M   'P 1'
#
loop_
_entity.id
_entity.type
_entity.pdbx_description
1 polymer ?
#
loop_
_entity_poly.entity_id
_entity_poly.type
_entity_poly.pdbx_seq_one_letter_code
_entity_poly.pdbx_strand_id
1 'polypeptide(L)'
;MNTSTIKFVASPYEPGVSVREDISNNLFKIIAHGRMAYKEPDSRLDYYYLDESLVITGISDITSAVLLADHLYKNNAWGYRNPDIDYSCDFFDGEDAGPLSFNFQYLEILDRYGKRVMSASHCFKKAGLLWETCIVSEASKNAALDQMRVLALQASEERRGDNYDSARWLDMKAEKLQSRFVTSRYNRQAILDELEKSSAMKPQAQSLHLLMALAKSSVAIYGLPF
;
A
#
# COMPACT_ATOMS: atom_id res chain seq x y z
N MET A 1 -0.81 -4.35 -41.09
CA MET A 1 -0.31 -3.81 -39.81
C MET A 1 -1.43 -2.95 -39.23
N ASN A 2 -2.12 -3.41 -38.20
CA ASN A 2 -3.18 -2.62 -37.57
C ASN A 2 -2.52 -1.50 -36.76
N THR A 3 -2.54 -0.28 -37.29
CA THR A 3 -2.22 0.92 -36.55
C THR A 3 -3.32 1.13 -35.51
N SER A 4 -3.18 0.52 -34.33
CA SER A 4 -4.03 0.83 -33.20
C SER A 4 -3.87 2.32 -32.91
N THR A 5 -4.90 3.10 -33.19
CA THR A 5 -4.97 4.53 -32.84
C THR A 5 -4.74 4.67 -31.34
N ILE A 6 -3.60 5.25 -30.95
CA ILE A 6 -3.26 5.51 -29.56
C ILE A 6 -4.26 6.53 -29.02
N LYS A 7 -5.09 6.11 -28.07
CA LYS A 7 -6.10 6.95 -27.43
C LYS A 7 -5.46 7.73 -26.29
N PHE A 8 -5.74 9.04 -26.24
CA PHE A 8 -5.34 9.91 -25.14
C PHE A 8 -6.57 10.29 -24.31
N VAL A 9 -6.42 10.27 -23.00
CA VAL A 9 -7.45 10.56 -22.01
C VAL A 9 -6.94 11.68 -21.10
N ALA A 10 -7.79 12.66 -20.79
CA ALA A 10 -7.44 13.73 -19.87
C ALA A 10 -7.23 13.17 -18.45
N SER A 11 -6.15 13.56 -17.78
CA SER A 11 -5.89 13.20 -16.39
C SER A 11 -6.76 14.07 -15.46
N PRO A 12 -7.62 13.48 -14.60
CA PRO A 12 -8.42 14.25 -13.66
C PRO A 12 -7.55 14.89 -12.57
N TYR A 13 -6.34 14.37 -12.34
CA TYR A 13 -5.45 14.83 -11.28
C TYR A 13 -4.41 15.86 -11.74
N GLU A 14 -4.27 16.06 -13.05
CA GLU A 14 -3.33 17.04 -13.60
C GLU A 14 -4.03 17.87 -14.68
N PRO A 15 -4.55 19.04 -14.31
CA PRO A 15 -5.23 19.93 -15.25
C PRO A 15 -4.33 20.27 -16.44
N GLY A 16 -4.87 20.08 -17.66
CA GLY A 16 -4.14 20.35 -18.91
C GLY A 16 -3.24 19.21 -19.39
N VAL A 17 -3.20 18.07 -18.69
CA VAL A 17 -2.42 16.89 -19.10
C VAL A 17 -3.35 15.81 -19.67
N SER A 18 -3.01 15.31 -20.87
CA SER A 18 -3.61 14.09 -21.43
C SER A 18 -2.58 12.98 -21.46
N VAL A 19 -2.96 11.80 -20.98
CA VAL A 19 -2.12 10.61 -20.92
C VAL A 19 -2.65 9.57 -21.90
N ARG A 20 -1.78 8.67 -22.37
CA ARG A 20 -2.23 7.52 -23.15
C ARG A 20 -3.13 6.62 -22.31
N GLU A 21 -4.05 5.91 -22.96
CA GLU A 21 -5.02 5.03 -22.30
C GLU A 21 -4.35 3.94 -21.43
N ASP A 22 -3.23 3.37 -21.86
CA ASP A 22 -2.46 2.40 -21.09
C ASP A 22 -1.89 3.01 -19.79
N ILE A 23 -1.41 4.25 -19.85
CA ILE A 23 -0.93 5.00 -18.68
C ILE A 23 -2.10 5.39 -17.78
N SER A 24 -3.26 5.72 -18.35
CA SER A 24 -4.46 6.10 -17.60
C SER A 24 -4.99 4.97 -16.70
N ASN A 25 -4.68 3.71 -17.04
CA ASN A 25 -5.02 2.55 -16.21
C ASN A 25 -4.02 2.31 -15.07
N ASN A 26 -2.94 3.09 -14.96
CA ASN A 26 -1.91 2.93 -13.94
C ASN A 26 -1.46 4.28 -13.38
N LEU A 27 -2.44 5.14 -13.04
CA LEU A 27 -2.20 6.47 -12.48
C LEU A 27 -1.79 6.44 -11.00
N PHE A 28 -2.14 5.36 -10.30
CA PHE A 28 -1.77 5.13 -8.91
C PHE A 28 -1.15 3.76 -8.70
N LYS A 29 -0.39 3.65 -7.62
CA LYS A 29 0.17 2.41 -7.08
C LYS A 29 -0.03 2.39 -5.57
N ILE A 30 -0.40 1.25 -5.01
CA ILE A 30 -0.40 1.04 -3.56
C ILE A 30 0.90 0.32 -3.21
N ILE A 31 1.57 0.79 -2.16
CA ILE A 31 2.65 0.06 -1.50
C ILE A 31 2.19 -0.25 -0.08
N ALA A 32 1.99 -1.52 0.23
CA ALA A 32 1.66 -1.99 1.58
C ALA A 32 2.94 -2.47 2.26
N HIS A 33 3.26 -1.91 3.42
CA HIS A 33 4.40 -2.27 4.24
C HIS A 33 3.93 -3.15 5.41
N GLY A 34 4.69 -4.20 5.69
CA GLY A 34 4.35 -5.16 6.73
C GLY A 34 5.49 -6.12 7.03
N ARG A 35 5.20 -7.15 7.83
CA ARG A 35 6.15 -8.23 8.09
C ARG A 35 5.70 -9.51 7.40
N MET A 36 6.58 -10.13 6.62
CA MET A 36 6.37 -11.49 6.16
C MET A 36 6.85 -12.48 7.20
N ALA A 37 6.03 -13.49 7.49
CA ALA A 37 6.41 -14.62 8.32
C ALA A 37 6.98 -15.74 7.44
N TYR A 38 8.13 -16.26 7.83
CA TYR A 38 8.78 -17.40 7.20
C TYR A 38 8.96 -18.50 8.24
N LYS A 39 8.87 -19.76 7.80
CA LYS A 39 9.08 -20.90 8.70
C LYS A 39 10.55 -20.97 9.10
N GLU A 40 10.81 -21.13 10.39
CA GLU A 40 12.17 -21.38 10.86
C GLU A 40 12.61 -22.82 10.48
N PRO A 41 13.88 -23.01 10.08
CA PRO A 41 14.47 -24.33 9.92
C PRO A 41 14.43 -25.21 11.17
N ASP A 42 14.66 -24.60 12.33
CA ASP A 42 14.62 -25.30 13.62
C ASP A 42 13.17 -25.43 14.08
N SER A 43 12.67 -26.66 14.14
CA SER A 43 11.30 -27.00 14.53
C SER A 43 10.89 -26.57 15.95
N ARG A 44 11.83 -26.06 16.75
CA ARG A 44 11.58 -25.48 18.08
C ARG A 44 11.14 -24.03 18.04
N LEU A 45 11.38 -23.33 16.92
CA LEU A 45 10.97 -21.96 16.68
C LEU A 45 9.93 -21.98 15.56
N ASP A 46 8.80 -21.29 15.74
CA ASP A 46 7.70 -21.36 14.77
C ASP A 46 7.99 -20.53 13.50
N TYR A 47 8.34 -19.25 13.65
CA TYR A 47 8.53 -18.33 12.51
C TYR A 47 9.57 -17.24 12.79
N TYR A 48 10.28 -16.83 11.74
CA TYR A 48 11.00 -15.56 11.69
C TYR A 48 10.27 -14.55 10.81
N TYR A 49 10.55 -13.26 11.04
CA TYR A 49 9.80 -12.18 10.40
C TYR A 49 10.70 -11.14 9.76
N LEU A 50 10.49 -10.90 8.47
CA LEU A 50 11.21 -9.88 7.70
C LEU A 50 10.28 -8.72 7.35
N ASP A 51 10.77 -7.48 7.45
CA ASP A 51 10.04 -6.29 7.00
C ASP A 51 10.09 -6.22 5.47
N GLU A 52 8.92 -6.24 4.84
CA GLU A 52 8.76 -6.29 3.39
C GLU A 52 7.62 -5.38 2.91
N SER A 53 7.61 -5.15 1.60
CA SER A 53 6.58 -4.32 0.96
C SER A 53 5.95 -5.01 -0.24
N LEU A 54 4.63 -4.92 -0.34
CA LEU A 54 3.85 -5.43 -1.44
C LEU A 54 3.39 -4.29 -2.34
N VAL A 55 3.51 -4.50 -3.64
CA VAL A 55 3.21 -3.50 -4.67
C VAL A 55 1.96 -3.91 -5.43
N ILE A 56 0.99 -3.01 -5.51
CA ILE A 56 -0.22 -3.18 -6.32
C ILE A 56 -0.28 -2.08 -7.37
N THR A 57 -0.37 -2.49 -8.63
CA THR A 57 -0.45 -1.61 -9.81
C THR A 57 -1.76 -1.86 -10.57
N GLY A 58 -1.99 -1.12 -11.66
CA GLY A 58 -3.20 -1.26 -12.48
C GLY A 58 -4.38 -0.47 -11.92
N ILE A 59 -4.09 0.63 -11.22
CA ILE A 59 -5.09 1.48 -10.56
C ILE A 59 -5.24 2.79 -11.34
N SER A 60 -6.45 3.02 -11.86
CA SER A 60 -6.77 4.21 -12.67
C SER A 60 -7.11 5.45 -11.86
N ASP A 61 -7.68 5.29 -10.68
CA ASP A 61 -8.30 6.38 -9.92
C ASP A 61 -8.14 6.18 -8.41
N ILE A 62 -8.26 7.27 -7.66
CA ILE A 62 -8.03 7.26 -6.21
C ILE A 62 -9.13 6.50 -5.48
N THR A 63 -10.36 6.53 -5.99
CA THR A 63 -11.47 5.74 -5.44
C THR A 63 -11.17 4.24 -5.52
N SER A 64 -10.73 3.77 -6.69
CA SER A 64 -10.26 2.39 -6.90
C SER A 64 -9.13 2.05 -5.93
N ALA A 65 -8.16 2.95 -5.74
CA ALA A 65 -7.05 2.73 -4.81
C ALA A 65 -7.52 2.52 -3.36
N VAL A 66 -8.43 3.37 -2.88
CA VAL A 66 -8.97 3.31 -1.51
C VAL A 66 -9.81 2.06 -1.31
N LEU A 67 -10.71 1.75 -2.23
CA LEU A 67 -11.57 0.56 -2.16
C LEU A 67 -10.75 -0.73 -2.22
N LEU A 68 -9.74 -0.80 -3.10
CA LEU A 68 -8.82 -1.93 -3.17
C LEU A 68 -8.04 -2.10 -1.87
N ALA A 69 -7.46 -1.02 -1.35
CA ALA A 69 -6.71 -1.06 -0.09
C ALA A 69 -7.56 -1.60 1.07
N ASP A 70 -8.80 -1.10 1.20
CA ASP A 70 -9.74 -1.58 2.23
C ASP A 70 -10.12 -3.05 2.04
N HIS A 71 -10.36 -3.48 0.80
CA HIS A 71 -10.71 -4.87 0.48
C HIS A 71 -9.56 -5.82 0.82
N LEU A 72 -8.34 -5.52 0.36
CA LEU A 72 -7.15 -6.34 0.58
C LEU A 72 -6.83 -6.44 2.07
N TYR A 73 -6.94 -5.32 2.78
CA TYR A 73 -6.72 -5.27 4.22
C TYR A 73 -7.76 -6.10 4.99
N LYS A 74 -9.07 -5.95 4.72
CA LYS A 74 -10.13 -6.65 5.46
C LYS A 74 -10.15 -8.15 5.22
N ASN A 75 -9.88 -8.57 3.99
CA ASN A 75 -9.93 -9.98 3.58
C ASN A 75 -8.57 -10.69 3.71
N ASN A 76 -7.54 -9.99 4.20
CA ASN A 76 -6.16 -10.47 4.21
C ASN A 76 -5.72 -11.03 2.84
N ALA A 77 -6.16 -10.41 1.76
CA ALA A 77 -6.02 -10.89 0.39
C ALA A 77 -4.75 -10.34 -0.29
N TRP A 78 -3.72 -10.05 0.50
CA TRP A 78 -2.45 -9.56 0.00
C TRP A 78 -1.75 -10.65 -0.82
N GLY A 79 -1.38 -10.38 -2.07
CA GLY A 79 -0.64 -11.32 -2.91
C GLY A 79 0.84 -11.38 -2.53
N TYR A 80 1.18 -12.00 -1.40
CA TYR A 80 2.56 -12.08 -0.90
C TYR A 80 3.36 -13.28 -1.40
N ARG A 81 2.71 -14.30 -1.96
CA ARG A 81 3.38 -15.46 -2.58
C ARG A 81 3.53 -15.26 -4.08
N ASN A 82 4.65 -15.73 -4.62
CA ASN A 82 4.86 -15.78 -6.06
C ASN A 82 4.03 -16.93 -6.68
N PRO A 83 3.04 -16.64 -7.52
CA PRO A 83 2.17 -17.67 -8.11
C PRO A 83 2.88 -18.53 -9.16
N ASP A 84 4.02 -18.09 -9.69
CA ASP A 84 4.83 -18.89 -10.60
C ASP A 84 5.65 -19.96 -9.86
N ILE A 85 5.60 -19.97 -8.52
CA ILE A 85 6.29 -20.92 -7.65
C ILE A 85 5.25 -21.82 -6.98
N ASP A 86 5.37 -23.13 -7.21
CA ASP A 86 4.57 -24.12 -6.49
C ASP A 86 5.14 -24.36 -5.09
N TYR A 87 4.71 -23.55 -4.13
CA TYR A 87 5.06 -23.71 -2.71
C TYR A 87 4.45 -24.95 -2.05
N SER A 88 3.64 -25.75 -2.77
CA SER A 88 3.08 -27.01 -2.27
C SER A 88 3.88 -28.25 -2.70
N CYS A 89 4.92 -28.06 -3.53
CA CYS A 89 5.82 -29.12 -3.92
C CYS A 89 6.68 -29.59 -2.73
N ASP A 90 6.89 -30.90 -2.60
CA ASP A 90 7.75 -31.55 -1.60
C ASP A 90 9.17 -30.93 -1.48
N PHE A 91 9.65 -30.23 -2.52
CA PHE A 91 10.91 -29.47 -2.48
C PHE A 91 10.90 -28.36 -1.40
N PHE A 92 9.71 -27.83 -1.09
CA PHE A 92 9.48 -26.74 -0.15
C PHE A 92 8.89 -27.22 1.19
N ASP A 93 8.76 -28.53 1.41
CA ASP A 93 8.34 -29.11 2.70
C ASP A 93 9.37 -28.92 3.84
N GLY A 94 10.49 -28.25 3.54
CA GLY A 94 11.58 -27.90 4.48
C GLY A 94 11.73 -26.40 4.75
N GLU A 95 12.99 -25.93 4.75
CA GLU A 95 13.42 -24.60 5.22
C GLU A 95 12.99 -23.42 4.32
N ASP A 96 12.54 -23.68 3.09
CA ASP A 96 12.28 -22.65 2.06
C ASP A 96 10.81 -22.64 1.60
N ALA A 97 9.86 -22.89 2.50
CA ALA A 97 8.41 -22.87 2.20
C ALA A 97 7.85 -21.51 1.71
N GLY A 98 8.72 -20.53 1.48
CA GLY A 98 8.38 -19.17 1.12
C GLY A 98 7.64 -18.43 2.24
N PRO A 99 7.09 -17.24 1.93
CA PRO A 99 6.33 -16.46 2.89
C PRO A 99 5.01 -17.16 3.23
N LEU A 100 4.71 -17.29 4.51
CA LEU A 100 3.53 -17.98 5.03
C LEU A 100 2.39 -17.03 5.40
N SER A 101 2.72 -15.80 5.80
CA SER A 101 1.73 -14.76 6.06
C SER A 101 2.34 -13.37 5.91
N PHE A 102 1.48 -12.36 5.75
CA PHE A 102 1.86 -10.95 5.70
C PHE A 102 1.11 -10.16 6.77
N ASN A 103 1.86 -9.65 7.74
CA ASN A 103 1.37 -8.81 8.84
C ASN A 103 1.45 -7.34 8.44
N PHE A 104 0.34 -6.81 7.94
CA PHE A 104 0.19 -5.42 7.54
C PHE A 104 0.55 -4.42 8.67
N GLN A 105 1.31 -3.37 8.35
CA GLN A 105 1.63 -2.29 9.27
C GLN A 105 1.05 -0.93 8.83
N TYR A 106 1.28 -0.56 7.57
CA TYR A 106 0.75 0.65 6.94
C TYR A 106 0.83 0.54 5.41
N LEU A 107 0.20 1.46 4.69
CA LEU A 107 0.34 1.59 3.24
C LEU A 107 0.47 3.03 2.80
N GLU A 108 1.00 3.18 1.59
CA GLU A 108 1.10 4.43 0.85
C GLU A 108 0.40 4.28 -0.50
N ILE A 109 -0.30 5.33 -0.92
CA ILE A 109 -0.75 5.49 -2.30
C ILE A 109 0.20 6.47 -2.98
N LEU A 110 0.85 6.00 -4.03
CA LEU A 110 1.74 6.78 -4.88
C LEU A 110 1.05 7.13 -6.20
N ASP A 111 1.41 8.26 -6.77
CA ASP A 111 1.10 8.58 -8.16
C ASP A 111 2.02 7.80 -9.13
N ARG A 112 1.77 7.95 -10.44
CA ARG A 112 2.56 7.32 -11.50
C ARG A 112 4.04 7.70 -11.50
N TYR A 113 4.43 8.78 -10.81
CA TYR A 113 5.80 9.26 -10.69
C TYR A 113 6.47 8.78 -9.40
N GLY A 114 5.81 7.90 -8.63
CA GLY A 114 6.30 7.41 -7.35
C GLY A 114 6.24 8.46 -6.24
N LYS A 115 5.40 9.49 -6.37
CA LYS A 115 5.22 10.51 -5.33
C LYS A 115 3.99 10.21 -4.50
N ARG A 116 4.12 10.34 -3.18
CA ARG A 116 3.05 10.06 -2.21
C ARG A 116 1.89 11.01 -2.35
N VAL A 117 0.71 10.43 -2.39
CA VAL A 117 -0.60 11.10 -2.46
C VAL A 117 -1.29 11.04 -1.09
N MET A 118 -1.33 9.86 -0.48
CA MET A 118 -1.90 9.61 0.85
C MET A 118 -1.36 8.33 1.47
N SER A 119 -1.62 8.12 2.75
CA SER A 119 -1.22 6.91 3.48
C SER A 119 -2.32 6.47 4.43
N ALA A 120 -2.33 5.18 4.77
CA ALA A 120 -3.22 4.62 5.78
C ALA A 120 -2.45 3.68 6.71
N SER A 121 -2.89 3.56 7.94
CA SER A 121 -2.31 2.64 8.92
C SER A 121 -3.38 1.72 9.52
N HIS A 122 -2.94 0.67 10.21
CA HIS A 122 -3.86 -0.22 10.92
C HIS A 122 -4.61 0.51 12.05
N CYS A 123 -5.95 0.45 12.05
CA CYS A 123 -6.78 0.95 13.14
C CYS A 123 -7.17 -0.15 14.13
N PHE A 124 -6.46 -0.25 15.26
CA PHE A 124 -6.76 -1.22 16.33
C PHE A 124 -8.20 -1.14 16.88
N LYS A 125 -8.86 0.01 16.77
CA LYS A 125 -10.20 0.23 17.33
C LYS A 125 -11.35 -0.19 16.41
N LYS A 126 -11.15 -0.12 15.09
CA LYS A 126 -12.24 -0.28 14.10
C LYS A 126 -12.06 -1.50 13.20
N ALA A 127 -11.03 -2.32 13.42
CA ALA A 127 -10.67 -3.44 12.56
C ALA A 127 -10.64 -3.04 11.06
N GLY A 128 -10.04 -1.88 10.77
CA GLY A 128 -10.05 -1.24 9.46
C GLY A 128 -8.80 -0.40 9.23
N LEU A 129 -8.70 0.20 8.05
CA LEU A 129 -7.67 1.19 7.77
C LEU A 129 -8.03 2.54 8.40
N LEU A 130 -7.06 3.18 9.05
CA LEU A 130 -7.09 4.58 9.44
C LEU A 130 -6.37 5.38 8.36
N TRP A 131 -7.13 6.11 7.55
CA TRP A 131 -6.57 7.07 6.59
C TRP A 131 -5.96 8.25 7.35
N GLU A 132 -4.66 8.47 7.14
CA GLU A 132 -3.89 9.43 7.92
C GLU A 132 -4.09 10.86 7.42
N THR A 133 -4.10 11.82 8.35
CA THR A 133 -4.10 13.25 7.98
C THR A 133 -2.80 13.59 7.27
N CYS A 134 -2.95 13.94 5.99
CA CYS A 134 -1.86 14.34 5.11
C CYS A 134 -1.15 15.60 5.60
N ILE A 135 0.17 15.59 5.54
CA ILE A 135 1.04 16.70 5.93
C ILE A 135 1.48 17.42 4.65
N VAL A 136 0.97 18.64 4.47
CA VAL A 136 1.21 19.46 3.26
C VAL A 136 1.97 20.74 3.61
N SER A 137 1.61 21.40 4.72
CA SER A 137 2.23 22.65 5.16
C SER A 137 3.65 22.47 5.66
N GLU A 138 4.50 23.47 5.44
CA GLU A 138 5.89 23.44 5.88
C GLU A 138 6.01 23.38 7.41
N ALA A 139 5.17 24.12 8.14
CA ALA A 139 5.13 24.08 9.60
C ALA A 139 4.86 22.66 10.14
N SER A 140 3.86 21.96 9.59
CA SER A 140 3.55 20.58 9.99
C SER A 140 4.63 19.59 9.55
N LYS A 141 5.30 19.83 8.41
CA LYS A 141 6.46 19.03 7.99
C LYS A 141 7.62 19.18 8.98
N ASN A 142 7.96 20.40 9.38
CA ASN A 142 9.03 20.65 10.33
C ASN A 142 8.74 20.00 11.70
N ALA A 143 7.51 20.16 12.20
CA ALA A 143 7.09 19.51 13.46
C ALA A 143 7.20 17.97 13.38
N ALA A 144 6.81 17.38 12.24
CA ALA A 144 6.96 15.95 12.03
C ALA A 144 8.43 15.50 11.90
N LEU A 145 9.27 16.29 11.23
CA LEU A 145 10.72 16.01 11.16
C LEU A 145 11.38 16.04 12.54
N ASP A 146 10.99 16.98 13.41
CA ASP A 146 11.49 17.03 14.77
C ASP A 146 11.06 15.80 15.59
N GLN A 147 9.81 15.35 15.44
CA GLN A 147 9.34 14.10 16.03
C GLN A 147 10.13 12.89 15.50
N MET A 148 10.41 12.82 14.20
CA MET A 148 11.21 11.76 13.60
C MET A 148 12.64 11.73 14.16
N ARG A 149 13.25 12.90 14.41
CA ARG A 149 14.58 12.98 15.04
C ARG A 149 14.58 12.43 16.46
N VAL A 150 13.55 12.74 17.24
CA VAL A 150 13.38 12.19 18.60
C VAL A 150 13.24 10.67 18.55
N LEU A 151 12.41 10.15 17.63
CA LEU A 151 12.24 8.70 17.45
C LEU A 151 13.55 8.01 17.05
N ALA A 152 14.33 8.62 16.15
CA ALA A 152 15.62 8.08 15.73
C ALA A 152 16.63 8.02 16.87
N LEU A 153 16.67 9.05 17.73
CA LEU A 153 17.51 9.04 18.92
C LEU A 153 17.11 7.93 19.89
N GLN A 154 15.80 7.79 20.17
CA GLN A 154 15.29 6.70 21.01
C GLN A 154 15.63 5.33 20.43
N ALA A 155 15.45 5.13 19.12
CA ALA A 155 15.78 3.87 18.45
C ALA A 155 17.28 3.56 18.56
N SER A 156 18.14 4.57 18.48
CA SER A 156 19.59 4.39 18.67
C SER A 156 19.92 3.92 20.10
N GLU A 157 19.29 4.49 21.12
CA GLU A 157 19.49 4.06 22.51
C GLU A 157 18.99 2.63 22.74
N GLU A 158 17.83 2.26 22.18
CA GLU A 158 17.33 0.88 22.24
C GLU A 158 18.31 -0.12 21.59
N ARG A 159 18.87 0.20 20.42
CA ARG A 159 19.90 -0.64 19.79
C ARG A 159 21.15 -0.77 20.65
N ARG A 160 21.56 0.30 21.34
CA ARG A 160 22.72 0.29 22.26
C ARG A 160 22.49 -0.62 23.47
N GLY A 161 21.22 -0.77 23.88
CA GLY A 161 20.81 -1.70 24.93
C GLY A 161 20.47 -3.11 24.45
N ASP A 162 20.80 -3.46 23.20
CA ASP A 162 20.44 -4.72 22.54
C ASP A 162 18.93 -4.99 22.40
N ASN A 163 18.10 -3.96 22.50
CA ASN A 163 16.63 -4.04 22.34
C ASN A 163 16.22 -3.78 20.87
N TYR A 164 16.65 -4.63 19.95
CA TYR A 164 16.46 -4.42 18.51
C TYR A 164 14.99 -4.35 18.06
N ASP A 165 14.10 -5.12 18.69
CA ASP A 165 12.67 -5.08 18.37
C ASP A 165 12.01 -3.75 18.78
N SER A 166 12.39 -3.20 19.93
CA SER A 166 11.94 -1.87 20.37
C SER A 166 12.44 -0.78 19.43
N ALA A 167 13.73 -0.85 19.04
CA ALA A 167 14.31 0.08 18.08
C ALA A 167 13.58 0.05 16.73
N ARG A 168 13.32 -1.15 16.20
CA ARG A 168 12.60 -1.37 14.95
C ARG A 168 11.18 -0.80 14.99
N TRP A 169 10.49 -0.96 16.12
CA TRP A 169 9.16 -0.38 16.28
C TRP A 169 9.18 1.16 16.30
N LEU A 170 10.25 1.77 16.84
CA LEU A 170 10.46 3.22 16.78
C LEU A 170 10.78 3.70 15.37
N ASP A 171 11.58 2.95 14.61
CA ASP A 171 11.84 3.25 13.19
C ASP A 171 10.54 3.20 12.38
N MET A 172 9.75 2.15 12.55
CA MET A 172 8.43 1.99 11.89
C MET A 172 7.50 3.17 12.22
N LYS A 173 7.53 3.69 13.45
CA LYS A 173 6.75 4.90 13.79
C LYS A 173 7.22 6.13 13.01
N ALA A 174 8.54 6.29 12.84
CA ALA A 174 9.10 7.39 12.09
C ALA A 174 8.73 7.27 10.60
N GLU A 175 8.77 6.06 10.04
CA GLU A 175 8.35 5.77 8.66
C GLU A 175 6.86 6.06 8.45
N LYS A 176 5.98 5.63 9.37
CA LYS A 176 4.54 5.97 9.34
C LYS A 176 4.29 7.47 9.45
N LEU A 177 5.13 8.21 10.17
CA LEU A 177 5.02 9.66 10.22
C LEU A 177 5.46 10.28 8.88
N GLN A 178 6.52 9.76 8.29
CA GLN A 178 7.03 10.19 6.99
C GLN A 178 6.04 9.89 5.85
N SER A 179 5.34 8.76 5.90
CA SER A 179 4.36 8.33 4.88
C SER A 179 3.23 9.34 4.68
N ARG A 180 2.95 10.14 5.71
CA ARG A 180 1.93 11.19 5.69
C ARG A 180 2.33 12.40 4.86
N PHE A 181 3.60 12.52 4.49
CA PHE A 181 4.11 13.65 3.69
C PHE A 181 3.66 13.49 2.24
N VAL A 182 2.80 14.40 1.81
CA VAL A 182 2.34 14.47 0.42
C VAL A 182 3.44 15.11 -0.42
N THR A 183 3.90 14.36 -1.42
CA THR A 183 4.96 14.79 -2.33
C THR A 183 4.48 14.85 -3.78
N SER A 184 3.30 14.29 -4.08
CA SER A 184 2.68 14.38 -5.40
C SER A 184 2.23 15.80 -5.72
N ARG A 185 2.24 16.13 -7.01
CA ARG A 185 1.71 17.37 -7.56
C ARG A 185 0.28 17.22 -8.08
N TYR A 186 -0.32 16.04 -7.95
CA TYR A 186 -1.71 15.81 -8.29
C TYR A 186 -2.63 16.81 -7.56
N ASN A 187 -3.66 17.26 -8.27
CA ASN A 187 -4.62 18.21 -7.76
C ASN A 187 -5.35 17.59 -6.56
N ARG A 188 -5.06 18.12 -5.38
CA ARG A 188 -5.58 17.63 -4.12
C ARG A 188 -7.09 17.84 -3.99
N GLN A 189 -7.63 18.93 -4.53
CA GLN A 189 -9.07 19.17 -4.50
C GLN A 189 -9.79 18.11 -5.33
N ALA A 190 -9.27 17.79 -6.52
CA ALA A 190 -9.84 16.74 -7.37
C ALA A 190 -9.87 15.37 -6.66
N ILE A 191 -8.81 15.02 -5.93
CA ILE A 191 -8.75 13.80 -5.12
C ILE A 191 -9.82 13.81 -4.01
N LEU A 192 -9.93 14.91 -3.27
CA LEU A 192 -10.91 15.02 -2.18
C LEU A 192 -12.34 14.97 -2.69
N ASP A 193 -12.64 15.69 -3.77
CA ASP A 193 -13.96 15.70 -4.41
C ASP A 193 -14.35 14.31 -4.92
N GLU A 194 -13.40 13.55 -5.47
CA GLU A 194 -13.66 12.19 -5.94
C GLU A 194 -13.96 11.24 -4.77
N LEU A 195 -13.18 11.33 -3.69
CA LEU A 195 -13.40 10.51 -2.49
C LEU A 195 -14.72 10.86 -1.79
N GLU A 196 -15.08 12.14 -1.74
CA GLU A 196 -16.37 12.58 -1.22
C GLU A 196 -17.52 12.02 -2.06
N LYS A 197 -17.45 12.12 -3.39
CA LYS A 197 -18.43 11.51 -4.30
C LYS A 197 -18.52 10.01 -4.10
N SER A 198 -17.38 9.33 -3.96
CA SER A 198 -17.33 7.89 -3.69
C SER A 198 -18.02 7.53 -2.36
N SER A 199 -17.79 8.31 -1.31
CA SER A 199 -18.43 8.09 -0.01
C SER A 199 -19.95 8.23 -0.04
N ALA A 200 -20.48 9.04 -0.97
CA ALA A 200 -21.91 9.23 -1.20
C ALA A 200 -22.52 8.19 -2.17
N MET A 201 -21.71 7.33 -2.80
CA MET A 201 -22.22 6.31 -3.71
C MET A 201 -23.03 5.24 -2.98
N LYS A 202 -24.02 4.68 -3.69
CA LYS A 202 -24.74 3.50 -3.20
C LYS A 202 -23.78 2.31 -3.05
N PRO A 203 -23.96 1.42 -2.06
CA PRO A 203 -23.08 0.26 -1.85
C PRO A 203 -22.90 -0.63 -3.09
N GLN A 204 -23.96 -0.77 -3.91
CA GLN A 204 -23.91 -1.52 -5.17
C GLN A 204 -22.95 -0.90 -6.19
N ALA A 205 -22.90 0.43 -6.27
CA ALA A 205 -21.99 1.14 -7.17
C ALA A 205 -20.54 1.05 -6.67
N GLN A 206 -20.32 1.16 -5.35
CA GLN A 206 -19.00 0.94 -4.75
C GLN A 206 -18.49 -0.48 -5.00
N SER A 207 -19.37 -1.49 -4.88
CA SER A 207 -19.03 -2.89 -5.18
C SER A 207 -18.65 -3.09 -6.64
N LEU A 208 -19.43 -2.53 -7.58
CA LEU A 208 -19.08 -2.57 -9.00
C LEU A 208 -17.73 -1.91 -9.29
N HIS A 209 -17.46 -0.75 -8.68
CA HIS A 209 -16.20 -0.03 -8.83
C HIS A 209 -15.02 -0.87 -8.31
N LEU A 210 -15.18 -1.49 -7.14
CA LEU A 210 -14.20 -2.41 -6.57
C LEU A 210 -13.95 -3.63 -7.48
N LEU A 211 -14.99 -4.24 -8.04
CA LEU A 211 -14.85 -5.38 -8.95
C LEU A 211 -14.05 -5.00 -10.21
N MET A 212 -14.34 -3.82 -10.78
CA MET A 212 -13.58 -3.30 -11.92
C MET A 212 -12.13 -2.99 -11.55
N ALA A 213 -11.90 -2.43 -10.36
CA ALA A 213 -10.57 -2.14 -9.85
C ALA A 213 -9.77 -3.43 -9.62
N LEU A 214 -10.39 -4.45 -9.03
CA LEU A 214 -9.79 -5.77 -8.84
C LEU A 214 -9.36 -6.32 -10.19
N ALA A 215 -10.29 -6.44 -11.15
CA ALA A 215 -10.04 -7.00 -12.47
C ALA A 215 -8.89 -6.34 -13.26
N LYS A 216 -8.62 -5.06 -13.01
CA LYS A 216 -7.51 -4.32 -13.64
C LYS A 216 -6.21 -4.36 -12.83
N SER A 217 -6.31 -4.57 -11.52
CA SER A 217 -5.16 -4.55 -10.63
C SER A 217 -4.24 -5.75 -10.86
N SER A 218 -2.98 -5.62 -10.47
CA SER A 218 -2.03 -6.73 -10.47
C SER A 218 -2.43 -7.90 -9.56
N VAL A 219 -3.45 -7.73 -8.70
CA VAL A 219 -3.96 -8.78 -7.82
C VAL A 219 -4.92 -9.73 -8.55
N ALA A 220 -5.67 -9.26 -9.57
CA ALA A 220 -6.64 -10.11 -10.29
C ALA A 220 -6.02 -11.17 -11.19
N ILE A 221 -4.72 -11.11 -11.47
CA ILE A 221 -4.02 -12.18 -12.18
C ILE A 221 -4.10 -13.50 -11.37
N TYR A 222 -4.44 -13.42 -10.09
CA TYR A 222 -4.44 -14.55 -9.17
C TYR A 222 -5.80 -14.74 -8.49
N GLY A 223 -6.65 -15.53 -9.15
CA GLY A 223 -7.80 -16.24 -8.57
C GLY A 223 -8.61 -15.48 -7.52
N LEU A 224 -9.58 -14.67 -7.96
CA LEU A 224 -10.72 -14.36 -7.09
C LEU A 224 -11.52 -15.65 -6.88
N PRO A 225 -11.73 -16.10 -5.63
CA PRO A 225 -12.72 -17.13 -5.38
C PRO A 225 -14.09 -16.48 -5.66
N PHE A 226 -14.74 -16.92 -6.72
CA PHE A 226 -16.18 -16.73 -6.89
C PHE A 226 -16.93 -17.67 -5.93
#